data_AF-A0A820IBX9-F1
#
_entry.id   AF-A0A820IBX9-F1
#
_cell.length_a   1.000
_cell.length_b   1.000
_cell.length_c   1.000
_cell.angle_alpha   90.00
_cell.angle_beta   90.00
_cell.angle_gamma   90.00
#
_symmetry.space_group_name_H-M   'P 1'
#
loop_
_entity.id
_entity.type
_entity.pdbx_description
1 polymer ?
#
loop_
_entity_poly.entity_id
_entity_poly.type
_entity_poly.pdbx_seq_one_letter_code
_entity_poly.pdbx_strand_id
1 'polypeptide(L)'
;MNTTDQKYLSKTTETIEEKANQNGQPPNERFPCQKQHPQASTHLMTKYSEPHVPILYGPQIPRRDRDDTRERYSRALLTLFAPWRTVSDLCGANQTWEDAFKSRQHLISVHSWKIIENIQLFHECKKDCDEHLLQVIAEAQVGNDAIDPVLLPAKHDVHGEYDMDDSDDLLELLGNLDEYTTSAGNTRRKRG
;
A
#
# COMPACT_ATOMS: atom_id res chain seq x y z
N MET A 1 -36.87 1.24 6.85
CA MET A 1 -36.14 0.69 8.02
C MET A 1 -36.51 -0.78 8.12
N ASN A 2 -35.53 -1.69 8.12
CA ASN A 2 -35.79 -3.11 8.39
C ASN A 2 -36.07 -3.28 9.90
N THR A 3 -37.03 -4.13 10.26
CA THR A 3 -37.45 -4.38 11.65
C THR A 3 -36.27 -4.83 12.52
N THR A 4 -35.31 -5.55 11.93
CA THR A 4 -34.07 -5.96 12.60
C THR A 4 -33.22 -4.76 13.02
N ASP A 5 -33.07 -3.74 12.16
CA ASP A 5 -32.20 -2.59 12.43
C ASP A 5 -32.84 -1.56 13.38
N GLN A 6 -34.16 -1.43 13.36
CA GLN A 6 -34.89 -0.62 14.34
C GLN A 6 -34.68 -1.09 15.78
N LYS A 7 -34.63 -2.40 16.00
CA LYS A 7 -34.38 -2.99 17.33
C LYS A 7 -33.02 -2.61 17.92
N TYR A 8 -32.01 -2.39 17.07
CA TYR A 8 -30.68 -1.99 17.54
C TYR A 8 -30.59 -0.48 17.78
N LEU A 9 -31.29 0.33 16.98
CA LEU A 9 -31.32 1.77 17.17
C LEU A 9 -31.99 2.18 18.49
N SER A 10 -33.06 1.50 18.90
CA SER A 10 -33.71 1.72 20.20
C SER A 10 -32.89 1.21 21.39
N LYS A 11 -32.06 0.18 21.20
CA LYS A 11 -31.15 -0.31 22.26
C LYS A 11 -29.99 0.63 22.56
N THR A 12 -29.47 1.36 21.57
CA THR A 12 -28.35 2.29 21.79
C THR A 12 -28.72 3.46 22.71
N THR A 13 -30.00 3.80 22.82
CA THR A 13 -30.50 4.84 23.73
C THR A 13 -30.78 4.36 25.16
N GLU A 14 -30.81 3.04 25.42
CA GLU A 14 -31.30 2.50 26.70
C GLU A 14 -30.34 1.57 27.46
N THR A 15 -29.12 1.27 26.99
CA THR A 15 -28.38 0.16 27.63
C THR A 15 -26.88 0.42 27.79
N ILE A 16 -26.51 0.95 28.96
CA ILE A 16 -25.17 0.78 29.57
C ILE A 16 -25.10 -0.53 30.38
N GLU A 17 -26.21 -1.18 30.72
CA GLU A 17 -26.17 -2.38 31.55
C GLU A 17 -27.12 -3.45 31.03
N GLU A 18 -26.58 -4.41 30.28
CA GLU A 18 -27.14 -5.77 30.29
C GLU A 18 -26.12 -6.76 29.70
N LYS A 19 -25.44 -7.47 30.61
CA LYS A 19 -24.68 -8.68 30.29
C LYS A 19 -25.68 -9.76 29.91
N ALA A 20 -25.63 -10.23 28.66
CA ALA A 20 -26.45 -11.36 28.22
C ALA A 20 -25.60 -12.59 27.92
N ASN A 21 -25.75 -13.61 28.78
CA ASN A 21 -25.49 -15.02 28.50
C ASN A 21 -26.18 -15.42 27.19
N GLN A 22 -25.43 -15.66 26.12
CA GLN A 22 -25.95 -16.31 24.91
C GLN A 22 -24.90 -17.26 24.34
N ASN A 23 -25.20 -18.56 24.35
CA ASN A 23 -24.42 -19.57 23.64
C ASN A 23 -24.62 -19.35 22.13
N GLY A 24 -23.63 -18.72 21.50
CA GLY A 24 -23.58 -18.37 20.07
C GLY A 24 -22.43 -17.41 19.80
N GLN A 25 -22.03 -17.25 18.53
CA GLN A 25 -21.02 -16.26 18.16
C GLN A 25 -21.56 -14.85 18.47
N PRO A 26 -20.83 -14.02 19.23
CA PRO A 26 -21.32 -12.70 19.61
C PRO A 26 -21.59 -11.87 18.36
N PRO A 27 -22.68 -11.09 18.33
CA PRO A 27 -23.00 -10.25 17.19
C PRO A 27 -21.94 -9.17 17.01
N ASN A 28 -21.62 -8.86 15.75
CA ASN A 28 -20.69 -7.79 15.42
C ASN A 28 -21.14 -6.43 15.98
N GLU A 29 -20.18 -5.61 16.40
CA GLU A 29 -20.44 -4.24 16.87
C GLU A 29 -21.09 -3.41 15.75
N ARG A 30 -22.14 -2.67 16.10
CA ARG A 30 -22.89 -1.81 15.16
C ARG A 30 -22.88 -0.37 15.64
N PHE A 31 -22.73 0.56 14.71
CA PHE A 31 -22.65 1.99 14.97
C PHE A 31 -23.66 2.75 14.10
N PRO A 32 -24.37 3.74 14.64
CA PRO A 32 -25.21 4.59 13.83
C PRO A 32 -24.36 5.46 12.89
N CYS A 33 -24.84 5.68 11.67
CA CYS A 33 -24.28 6.72 10.82
C CYS A 33 -24.47 8.09 11.50
N GLN A 34 -23.68 9.06 11.08
CA GLN A 34 -23.87 10.42 11.54
C GLN A 34 -25.20 11.02 11.10
N LYS A 35 -25.74 11.94 11.90
CA LYS A 35 -27.03 12.59 11.65
C LYS A 35 -27.09 13.28 10.27
N GLN A 36 -25.96 13.76 9.76
CA GLN A 36 -25.87 14.43 8.45
C GLN A 36 -25.82 13.45 7.26
N HIS A 37 -25.67 12.14 7.49
CA HIS A 37 -25.59 11.16 6.40
C HIS A 37 -26.97 10.93 5.77
N PRO A 38 -27.12 10.88 4.44
CA PRO A 38 -28.42 10.70 3.77
C PRO A 38 -29.18 9.44 4.22
N GLN A 39 -28.44 8.41 4.62
CA GLN A 39 -28.99 7.12 5.06
C GLN A 39 -28.98 6.93 6.58
N ALA A 40 -28.76 8.00 7.37
CA ALA A 40 -28.63 7.89 8.83
C ALA A 40 -29.85 7.29 9.54
N SER A 41 -31.04 7.52 8.98
CA SER A 41 -32.29 6.97 9.50
C SER A 41 -32.57 5.53 9.02
N THR A 42 -31.81 5.00 8.06
CA THR A 42 -32.13 3.71 7.42
C THR A 42 -31.06 2.65 7.60
N HIS A 43 -29.79 3.03 7.74
CA HIS A 43 -28.65 2.11 7.75
C HIS A 43 -27.83 2.25 9.04
N LEU A 44 -27.18 1.16 9.42
CA LEU A 44 -26.18 1.09 10.48
C LEU A 44 -24.86 0.58 9.91
N MET A 45 -23.75 1.08 10.43
CA MET A 45 -22.42 0.62 10.06
C MET A 45 -22.05 -0.56 10.96
N THR A 46 -21.62 -1.67 10.36
CA THR A 46 -21.20 -2.86 11.11
C THR A 46 -19.69 -2.99 11.05
N LYS A 47 -19.06 -3.19 12.20
CA LYS A 47 -17.62 -3.45 12.30
C LYS A 47 -17.38 -4.95 12.12
N TYR A 48 -16.43 -5.31 11.27
CA TYR A 48 -16.02 -6.70 11.12
C TYR A 48 -15.41 -7.23 12.42
N SER A 49 -15.74 -8.48 12.76
CA SER A 49 -15.17 -9.17 13.93
C SER A 49 -13.70 -9.49 13.75
N GLU A 50 -13.29 -9.73 12.50
CA GLU A 50 -11.91 -10.09 12.15
C GLU A 50 -11.23 -8.92 11.42
N PRO A 51 -9.91 -8.71 11.64
CA PRO A 51 -9.15 -7.71 10.92
C PRO A 51 -8.99 -8.12 9.46
N HIS A 52 -9.32 -7.23 8.54
CA HIS A 52 -9.04 -7.39 7.12
C HIS A 52 -7.96 -6.41 6.69
N VAL A 53 -7.01 -6.90 5.88
CA VAL A 53 -6.00 -6.05 5.24
C VAL A 53 -6.53 -5.61 3.87
N PRO A 54 -6.76 -4.32 3.65
CA PRO A 54 -7.19 -3.83 2.35
C PRO A 54 -6.06 -3.98 1.32
N ILE A 55 -6.43 -4.43 0.12
CA ILE A 55 -5.53 -4.40 -1.04
C ILE A 55 -5.60 -2.99 -1.63
N LEU A 56 -4.48 -2.30 -1.68
CA LEU A 56 -4.36 -0.98 -2.27
C LEU A 56 -4.14 -1.13 -3.78
N TYR A 57 -5.01 -0.51 -4.57
CA TYR A 57 -4.86 -0.44 -6.03
C TYR A 57 -4.33 0.93 -6.43
N GLY A 58 -3.36 0.96 -7.34
CA GLY A 58 -2.76 2.19 -7.86
C GLY A 58 -1.24 2.23 -7.66
N PRO A 59 -0.64 3.41 -7.88
CA PRO A 59 0.81 3.61 -7.72
C PRO A 59 1.28 3.25 -6.31
N GLN A 60 2.53 2.80 -6.21
CA GLN A 60 3.15 2.50 -4.92
C GLN A 60 3.23 3.76 -4.04
N ILE A 61 3.21 3.55 -2.72
CA ILE A 61 3.42 4.65 -1.76
C ILE A 61 4.87 5.11 -1.93
N PRO A 62 5.13 6.40 -2.24
CA PRO A 62 6.49 6.86 -2.52
C PRO A 62 7.41 6.72 -1.31
N ARG A 63 8.73 6.70 -1.53
CA ARG A 63 9.74 6.80 -0.48
C ARG A 63 9.87 8.22 0.08
N ARG A 64 10.37 8.36 1.31
CA ARG A 64 10.41 9.67 2.03
C ARG A 64 11.68 10.49 1.82
N ASP A 65 12.74 9.85 1.35
CA ASP A 65 14.13 10.32 1.37
C ASP A 65 14.50 11.16 0.15
N ARG A 66 13.66 11.20 -0.89
CA ARG A 66 13.80 12.15 -2.00
C ARG A 66 12.92 13.36 -1.79
N ASP A 67 13.44 14.55 -2.10
CA ASP A 67 12.67 15.78 -1.97
C ASP A 67 11.53 15.89 -2.98
N ASP A 68 11.72 15.35 -4.20
CA ASP A 68 10.69 15.36 -5.25
C ASP A 68 9.48 14.45 -4.92
N THR A 69 9.67 13.43 -4.07
CA THR A 69 8.61 12.52 -3.63
C THR A 69 7.94 12.93 -2.33
N ARG A 70 8.51 13.89 -1.58
CA ARG A 70 8.14 14.17 -0.19
C ARG A 70 6.68 14.63 -0.02
N GLU A 71 6.21 15.51 -0.92
CA GLU A 71 4.81 15.95 -0.95
C GLU A 71 3.85 14.79 -1.23
N ARG A 72 4.19 13.92 -2.20
CA ARG A 72 3.37 12.75 -2.55
C ARG A 72 3.34 11.73 -1.41
N TYR A 73 4.48 11.50 -0.77
CA TYR A 73 4.60 10.65 0.42
C TYR A 73 3.72 11.16 1.57
N SER A 74 3.85 12.43 1.94
CA SER A 74 3.05 13.04 3.00
C SER A 74 1.55 12.96 2.71
N ARG A 75 1.14 13.22 1.47
CA ARG A 75 -0.25 13.06 1.04
C ARG A 75 -0.74 11.61 1.19
N ALA A 76 0.03 10.64 0.73
CA ALA A 76 -0.32 9.22 0.82
C ALA A 76 -0.50 8.77 2.27
N LEU A 77 0.45 9.12 3.15
CA LEU A 77 0.38 8.73 4.56
C LEU A 77 -0.78 9.36 5.30
N LEU A 78 -1.04 10.65 5.08
CA LEU A 78 -2.19 11.33 5.65
C LEU A 78 -3.50 10.68 5.22
N THR A 79 -3.62 10.33 3.93
CA THR A 79 -4.83 9.71 3.38
C THR A 79 -5.09 8.32 3.97
N LEU A 80 -4.03 7.54 4.25
CA LEU A 80 -4.17 6.16 4.72
C LEU A 80 -4.26 6.05 6.24
N PHE A 81 -3.55 6.90 6.98
CA PHE A 81 -3.30 6.68 8.41
C PHE A 81 -3.84 7.78 9.33
N ALA A 82 -4.24 8.93 8.80
CA ALA A 82 -4.97 9.92 9.59
C ALA A 82 -6.49 9.71 9.46
N PRO A 83 -7.29 10.00 10.49
CA PRO A 83 -8.73 10.04 10.35
C PRO A 83 -9.16 11.31 9.60
N TRP A 84 -9.94 11.18 8.54
CA TRP A 84 -10.43 12.31 7.75
C TRP A 84 -11.79 12.02 7.11
N ARG A 85 -12.45 13.07 6.62
CA ARG A 85 -13.72 12.98 5.88
C ARG A 85 -13.78 13.89 4.68
N THR A 86 -13.13 15.03 4.80
CA THR A 86 -12.91 15.98 3.72
C THR A 86 -11.41 16.14 3.51
N VAL A 87 -11.01 16.56 2.32
CA VAL A 87 -9.59 16.79 2.02
C VAL A 87 -9.00 17.90 2.90
N SER A 88 -9.83 18.86 3.32
CA SER A 88 -9.45 19.91 4.28
C SER A 88 -9.05 19.37 5.66
N ASP A 89 -9.59 18.22 6.06
CA ASP A 89 -9.19 17.48 7.28
C ASP A 89 -7.83 16.81 7.14
N LEU A 90 -7.22 16.83 5.96
CA LEU A 90 -5.85 16.38 5.73
C LEU A 90 -4.90 17.54 5.45
N CYS A 91 -5.26 18.45 4.56
CA CYS A 91 -4.40 19.57 4.15
C CYS A 91 -5.22 20.84 3.94
N GLY A 92 -4.78 21.95 4.53
CA GLY A 92 -5.42 23.25 4.33
C GLY A 92 -5.11 23.84 2.95
N ALA A 93 -5.97 24.72 2.44
CA ALA A 93 -5.84 25.29 1.10
C ALA A 93 -4.51 26.04 0.85
N ASN A 94 -3.90 26.61 1.90
CA ASN A 94 -2.64 27.36 1.82
C ASN A 94 -1.47 26.63 2.49
N GLN A 95 -1.58 25.31 2.65
CA GLN A 95 -0.58 24.48 3.33
C GLN A 95 0.01 23.46 2.36
N THR A 96 1.29 23.14 2.51
CA THR A 96 1.94 22.02 1.82
C THR A 96 1.55 20.70 2.46
N TRP A 97 1.61 19.59 1.72
CA TRP A 97 1.31 18.27 2.31
C TRP A 97 2.32 17.89 3.37
N GLU A 98 3.59 18.30 3.21
CA GLU A 98 4.63 18.07 4.19
C GLU A 98 4.33 18.77 5.53
N ASP A 99 3.99 20.06 5.50
CA ASP A 99 3.67 20.82 6.72
C ASP A 99 2.40 20.28 7.37
N ALA A 100 1.42 19.90 6.56
CA ALA A 100 0.20 19.27 7.03
C ALA A 100 0.52 17.95 7.74
N PHE A 101 1.37 17.11 7.15
CA PHE A 101 1.80 15.85 7.73
C PHE A 101 2.46 16.08 9.08
N LYS A 102 3.47 16.95 9.17
CA LYS A 102 4.16 17.31 10.44
C LYS A 102 3.17 17.71 11.53
N SER A 103 2.19 18.56 11.20
CA SER A 103 1.20 19.03 12.17
C SER A 103 0.25 17.94 12.69
N ARG A 104 0.01 16.88 11.88
CA ARG A 104 -1.01 15.85 12.10
C ARG A 104 -0.43 14.47 12.46
N GLN A 105 0.88 14.36 12.61
CA GLN A 105 1.56 13.11 13.02
C GLN A 105 0.98 12.50 14.31
N HIS A 106 0.54 13.35 15.25
CA HIS A 106 -0.05 12.92 16.52
C HIS A 106 -1.41 12.22 16.36
N LEU A 107 -2.09 12.37 15.22
CA LEU A 107 -3.34 11.69 14.90
C LEU A 107 -3.13 10.25 14.43
N ILE A 108 -1.90 9.91 14.04
CA ILE A 108 -1.54 8.59 13.53
C ILE A 108 -1.26 7.66 14.71
N SER A 109 -1.90 6.49 14.70
CA SER A 109 -1.73 5.52 15.78
C SER A 109 -0.31 4.96 15.82
N VAL A 110 0.13 4.53 17.02
CA VAL A 110 1.43 3.88 17.21
C VAL A 110 1.57 2.61 16.34
N HIS A 111 0.48 1.87 16.13
CA HIS A 111 0.49 0.70 15.26
C HIS A 111 0.69 1.08 13.79
N SER A 112 0.01 2.13 13.34
CA SER A 112 0.15 2.67 11.98
C SER A 112 1.57 3.16 11.71
N TRP A 113 2.26 3.75 12.70
CA TRP A 113 3.66 4.15 12.58
C TRP A 113 4.60 3.00 12.22
N LYS A 114 4.38 1.80 12.79
CA LYS A 114 5.16 0.61 12.41
C LYS A 114 4.96 0.24 10.94
N ILE A 115 3.75 0.40 10.42
CA ILE A 115 3.46 0.16 9.00
C ILE A 115 4.17 1.21 8.14
N ILE A 116 4.16 2.48 8.56
CA ILE A 116 4.86 3.57 7.87
C ILE A 116 6.37 3.32 7.81
N GLU A 117 6.96 2.86 8.91
CA GLU A 117 8.38 2.47 8.96
C GLU A 117 8.67 1.29 8.03
N ASN A 118 7.80 0.28 8.01
CA ASN A 118 7.95 -0.86 7.11
C ASN A 118 7.86 -0.48 5.63
N ILE A 119 7.03 0.51 5.26
CA ILE A 119 6.96 1.03 3.89
C ILE A 119 8.33 1.62 3.50
N GLN A 120 8.97 2.38 4.40
CA GLN A 120 10.29 2.92 4.12
C GLN A 120 11.36 1.84 4.04
N LEU A 121 11.33 0.86 4.95
CA LEU A 121 12.25 -0.28 4.95
C LEU A 121 12.12 -1.10 3.66
N PHE A 122 10.91 -1.30 3.15
CA PHE A 122 10.68 -1.97 1.88
C PHE A 122 11.43 -1.28 0.73
N HIS A 123 11.38 0.05 0.66
CA HIS A 123 12.10 0.83 -0.35
C HIS A 123 13.62 0.73 -0.23
N GLU A 124 14.14 0.67 0.99
CA GLU A 124 15.56 0.48 1.26
C GLU A 124 16.02 -0.91 0.78
N CYS A 125 15.32 -1.97 1.17
CA CYS A 125 15.64 -3.33 0.74
C CYS A 125 15.50 -3.52 -0.78
N LYS A 126 14.46 -2.92 -1.39
CA LYS A 126 14.26 -2.97 -2.85
C LYS A 126 15.45 -2.31 -3.55
N LYS A 127 15.85 -1.10 -3.13
CA LYS A 127 17.01 -0.40 -3.68
C LYS A 127 18.29 -1.24 -3.59
N ASP A 128 18.57 -1.83 -2.43
CA ASP A 128 19.77 -2.64 -2.23
C ASP A 128 19.77 -3.90 -3.11
N CYS A 129 18.60 -4.51 -3.30
CA CYS A 129 18.42 -5.65 -4.18
C CYS A 129 18.64 -5.27 -5.66
N ASP A 130 18.07 -4.16 -6.10
CA ASP A 130 18.19 -3.66 -7.47
C ASP A 130 19.64 -3.27 -7.79
N GLU A 131 20.34 -2.61 -6.85
CA GLU A 131 21.76 -2.27 -6.99
C GLU A 131 22.64 -3.53 -7.10
N HIS A 132 22.37 -4.54 -6.26
CA HIS A 132 23.08 -5.81 -6.33
C HIS A 132 22.83 -6.53 -7.67
N LEU A 133 21.59 -6.53 -8.15
CA LEU A 133 21.25 -7.14 -9.44
C LEU A 133 21.97 -6.45 -10.60
N LEU A 134 21.99 -5.12 -10.64
CA LEU A 134 22.71 -4.35 -11.65
C LEU A 134 24.22 -4.65 -11.64
N GLN A 135 24.81 -4.78 -10.45
CA GLN A 135 26.22 -5.14 -10.31
C GLN A 135 26.51 -6.52 -10.88
N VAL A 136 25.68 -7.53 -10.59
CA VAL A 136 25.83 -8.89 -11.11
C VAL A 136 25.70 -8.91 -12.65
N ILE A 137 24.77 -8.14 -13.20
CA ILE A 137 24.59 -8.01 -14.66
C ILE A 137 25.84 -7.38 -15.29
N ALA A 138 26.37 -6.31 -14.70
CA ALA A 138 27.57 -5.63 -15.21
C ALA A 138 28.80 -6.55 -15.16
N GLU A 139 29.01 -7.31 -14.08
CA GLU A 139 30.10 -8.29 -13.98
C GLU A 139 29.99 -9.42 -15.02
N ALA A 140 28.78 -9.90 -15.28
CA ALA A 140 28.52 -10.91 -16.31
C ALA A 140 28.85 -10.40 -17.73
N GLN A 141 28.64 -9.10 -18.00
CA GLN A 141 28.96 -8.46 -19.28
C GLN A 141 30.48 -8.31 -19.49
N VAL A 142 31.27 -8.07 -18.44
CA VAL A 142 32.73 -7.92 -18.55
C VAL A 142 33.45 -9.26 -18.79
N GLY A 143 32.83 -10.39 -18.44
CA GLY A 143 33.43 -11.73 -18.54
C GLY A 143 33.09 -12.54 -19.81
N ASN A 144 32.11 -12.12 -20.62
CA ASN A 144 31.66 -12.85 -21.81
C ASN A 144 31.37 -11.90 -22.98
N ASP A 145 32.19 -11.94 -24.03
CA ASP A 145 31.98 -11.24 -25.32
C ASP A 145 30.74 -11.73 -26.13
N ALA A 146 29.78 -12.40 -25.50
CA ALA A 146 28.65 -13.04 -26.18
C ALA A 146 27.35 -13.05 -25.36
N ILE A 147 26.93 -11.89 -24.84
CA ILE A 147 25.57 -11.73 -24.33
C ILE A 147 24.83 -10.68 -25.19
N ASP A 148 23.68 -11.10 -25.71
CA ASP A 148 22.78 -10.38 -26.64
C ASP A 148 22.36 -9.00 -26.06
N PRO A 149 22.28 -7.91 -26.85
CA PRO A 149 22.01 -6.55 -26.36
C PRO A 149 20.61 -6.35 -25.77
N VAL A 150 19.79 -7.41 -25.72
CA VAL A 150 18.43 -7.42 -25.17
C VAL A 150 18.40 -7.33 -23.63
N LEU A 151 19.56 -7.41 -22.97
CA LEU A 151 19.69 -7.15 -21.53
C LEU A 151 19.84 -5.67 -21.16
N LEU A 152 19.70 -4.76 -22.13
CA LEU A 152 19.65 -3.33 -21.85
C LEU A 152 18.21 -2.88 -21.61
N PRO A 153 17.95 -1.97 -20.66
CA PRO A 153 16.66 -1.32 -20.52
C PRO A 153 16.27 -0.71 -21.87
N ALA A 154 15.13 -1.10 -22.43
CA ALA A 154 14.68 -0.64 -23.75
C ALA A 154 14.39 0.87 -23.82
N LYS A 155 14.53 1.61 -22.71
CA LYS A 155 14.24 3.05 -22.62
C LYS A 155 15.32 3.77 -21.83
N HIS A 156 16.46 4.02 -22.46
CA HIS A 156 17.36 5.08 -22.00
C HIS A 156 17.02 6.36 -22.78
N ASP A 157 15.95 7.04 -22.35
CA ASP A 157 15.74 8.43 -22.77
C ASP A 157 16.71 9.31 -21.97
N VAL A 158 17.54 10.05 -22.69
CA VAL A 158 18.70 10.82 -22.20
C VAL A 158 18.30 12.07 -21.37
N HIS A 159 17.02 12.27 -21.05
CA HIS A 159 16.56 13.39 -20.23
C HIS A 159 15.26 13.03 -19.49
N GLY A 160 15.38 12.47 -18.29
CA GLY A 160 14.26 12.24 -17.40
C GLY A 160 14.62 11.17 -16.39
N GLU A 161 14.57 11.52 -15.11
CA GLU A 161 14.88 10.63 -13.98
C GLU A 161 14.12 9.30 -14.11
N TYR A 162 14.82 8.18 -13.86
CA TYR A 162 14.18 6.88 -13.70
C TYR A 162 13.22 6.94 -12.51
N ASP A 163 11.91 6.85 -12.77
CA ASP A 163 10.92 6.54 -11.74
C ASP A 163 11.05 5.04 -11.39
N MET A 164 12.00 4.72 -10.49
CA MET A 164 12.28 3.39 -9.95
C MET A 164 11.09 2.70 -9.21
N ASP A 165 9.90 3.31 -9.26
CA ASP A 165 8.65 2.82 -8.67
C ASP A 165 7.78 2.01 -9.66
N ASP A 166 8.13 1.95 -10.96
CA ASP A 166 7.46 1.06 -11.92
C ASP A 166 7.99 -0.38 -11.75
N SER A 167 7.19 -1.23 -11.11
CA SER A 167 7.50 -2.66 -10.92
C SER A 167 7.54 -3.46 -12.24
N ASP A 168 7.00 -2.88 -13.31
CA ASP A 168 6.81 -3.57 -14.58
C ASP A 168 8.14 -3.82 -15.29
N ASP A 169 9.10 -2.88 -15.20
CA ASP A 169 10.42 -3.01 -15.83
C ASP A 169 11.25 -4.14 -15.20
N LEU A 170 11.12 -4.37 -13.88
CA LEU A 170 11.85 -5.42 -13.17
C LEU A 170 11.22 -6.80 -13.34
N LEU A 171 9.89 -6.85 -13.47
CA LEU A 171 9.16 -8.09 -13.80
C LEU A 171 9.43 -8.53 -15.24
N GLU A 172 9.55 -7.59 -16.17
CA GLU A 172 9.95 -7.87 -17.56
C GLU A 172 11.37 -8.44 -17.61
N LEU A 173 12.30 -7.90 -16.81
CA LEU A 173 13.68 -8.40 -16.72
C LEU A 173 13.77 -9.82 -16.14
N LEU A 174 13.01 -10.11 -15.07
CA LEU A 174 12.97 -11.45 -14.47
C LEU A 174 12.31 -12.48 -15.40
N GLY A 175 11.26 -12.09 -16.12
CA GLY A 175 10.59 -12.95 -17.11
C GLY A 175 11.54 -13.37 -18.24
N ASN A 176 12.35 -12.43 -18.73
CA ASN A 176 13.36 -12.71 -19.75
C ASN A 176 14.47 -13.65 -19.23
N LEU A 177 14.85 -13.57 -17.96
CA LEU A 177 15.88 -14.44 -17.36
C LEU A 177 15.42 -15.92 -17.26
N ASP A 178 14.13 -16.16 -17.00
CA ASP A 178 13.57 -17.52 -16.86
C ASP A 178 13.51 -18.26 -18.22
N GLU A 179 13.25 -17.54 -19.32
CA GLU A 179 13.25 -18.11 -20.68
C GLU A 179 14.64 -18.59 -21.11
N TYR A 180 15.69 -17.82 -20.80
CA TYR A 180 17.06 -18.20 -21.15
C TYR A 180 17.60 -19.36 -20.30
N THR A 181 17.31 -19.38 -19.00
CA THR A 181 17.73 -20.49 -18.11
C THR A 181 17.02 -21.80 -18.45
N THR A 182 15.75 -21.73 -18.88
CA THR A 182 14.99 -22.89 -19.35
C THR A 182 15.50 -23.43 -20.70
N SER A 183 15.96 -22.55 -21.61
CA SER A 183 16.57 -22.97 -22.89
C SER A 183 17.94 -23.62 -22.71
N ALA A 184 18.73 -23.15 -21.73
CA ALA A 184 20.03 -23.74 -21.35
C ALA A 184 19.86 -25.11 -20.68
N GLY A 185 18.76 -25.34 -19.95
CA GLY A 185 18.43 -26.65 -19.37
C GLY A 185 18.03 -27.72 -20.41
N ASN A 186 17.33 -27.32 -21.47
CA ASN A 186 16.82 -28.25 -22.50
C ASN A 186 17.88 -28.69 -23.53
N THR A 187 18.97 -27.96 -23.67
CA THR A 187 20.10 -28.35 -24.56
C THR A 187 21.05 -29.38 -23.91
N ARG A 188 21.03 -29.53 -22.58
CA ARG A 188 21.91 -30.48 -21.86
C ARG A 188 21.37 -31.93 -21.81
N ARG A 189 20.09 -32.15 -22.09
CA ARG A 189 19.45 -33.50 -22.07
C ARG A 189 19.47 -34.25 -23.40
N LYS A 190 20.04 -33.69 -24.47
CA LYS A 190 20.08 -34.29 -25.82
C LYS A 190 21.47 -34.76 -26.28
N ARG A 191 22.38 -35.03 -25.33
CA ARG A 191 23.60 -35.81 -25.58
C ARG A 191 23.75 -36.84 -24.45
N GLY A 192 23.37 -38.07 -24.76
CA GLY A 192 23.37 -39.25 -23.88
C GLY A 192 22.50 -40.31 -24.49
#